data_AF-A0A354BHQ6-F1
#
_entry.id   AF-A0A354BHQ6-F1
#
_cell.length_a   1.000
_cell.length_b   1.000
_cell.length_c   1.000
_cell.angle_alpha   90.00
_cell.angle_beta   90.00
_cell.angle_gamma   90.00
#
_symmetry.space_group_name_H-M   'P 1'
#
loop_
_entity.id
_entity.type
_entity.pdbx_description
1 polymer ?
#
loop_
_entity_poly.entity_id
_entity_poly.type
_entity_poly.pdbx_seq_one_letter_code
_entity_poly.pdbx_strand_id
1 'polypeptide(L)' 'VEAAGLKGISVGDAYVSTKHANFIVNQGRASATDVLALIKKIRAQVARKTGVKLELELKLVGQA' A
#
# COMPACT_ATOMS: atom_id res chain seq x y z
N VAL A 1 3.40 -7.85 5.76
CA VAL A 1 2.34 -6.81 5.85
C VAL A 1 1.26 -7.18 6.86
N GLU A 2 0.79 -8.43 6.88
CA GLU A 2 -0.26 -8.89 7.81
C GLU A 2 0.13 -8.74 9.30
N ALA A 3 1.35 -9.13 9.66
CA ALA A 3 1.91 -8.93 11.00
C ALA A 3 2.03 -7.44 11.42
N ALA A 4 2.01 -6.51 10.45
CA ALA A 4 2.06 -5.08 10.73
C ALA A 4 0.66 -4.47 10.98
N GLY A 5 -0.41 -5.25 10.84
CA GLY A 5 -1.79 -4.82 11.12
C GLY A 5 -2.27 -3.72 10.17
N LEU A 6 -1.92 -3.81 8.89
CA LEU A 6 -2.17 -2.76 7.89
C LEU A 6 -3.45 -2.97 7.06
N LYS A 7 -4.25 -3.99 7.36
CA LYS A 7 -5.53 -4.23 6.68
C LYS A 7 -6.45 -3.02 6.88
N GLY A 8 -7.09 -2.56 5.80
CA GLY A 8 -8.05 -1.46 5.82
C GLY A 8 -7.45 -0.06 5.85
N ILE A 9 -6.12 0.11 5.92
CA ILE A 9 -5.55 1.46 5.79
C ILE A 9 -5.77 1.99 4.37
N SER A 10 -6.05 3.28 4.26
CA SER A 10 -6.31 3.94 2.98
C SER A 10 -5.48 5.21 2.77
N VAL A 11 -5.41 5.61 1.50
CA VAL A 11 -5.02 6.93 1.01
C VAL A 11 -5.92 7.23 -0.20
N GLY A 12 -6.65 8.35 -0.15
CA GLY A 12 -7.70 8.63 -1.14
C GLY A 12 -8.68 7.46 -1.22
N ASP A 13 -8.94 7.01 -2.45
CA ASP A 13 -9.85 5.89 -2.72
C ASP A 13 -9.11 4.53 -2.85
N ALA A 14 -7.81 4.49 -2.58
CA ALA A 14 -7.01 3.26 -2.52
C ALA A 14 -6.92 2.75 -1.07
N TYR A 15 -7.07 1.44 -0.86
CA TYR A 15 -6.92 0.83 0.46
C TYR A 15 -6.30 -0.57 0.42
N VAL A 16 -5.73 -1.00 1.55
CA VAL A 16 -5.24 -2.38 1.72
C VAL A 16 -6.42 -3.31 1.98
N SER A 17 -6.58 -4.34 1.16
CA SER A 17 -7.65 -5.32 1.27
C SER A 17 -7.74 -5.89 2.69
N THR A 18 -8.95 -5.92 3.23
CA THR A 18 -9.26 -6.54 4.52
C THR A 18 -9.19 -8.06 4.46
N LYS A 19 -9.28 -8.65 3.26
CA LYS A 19 -9.16 -10.09 3.05
C LYS A 19 -7.70 -10.53 3.05
N HIS A 20 -6.84 -9.82 2.30
CA HIS A 20 -5.43 -10.20 2.13
C HIS A 20 -4.52 -8.98 1.99
N ALA A 21 -3.60 -8.80 2.93
CA ALA A 21 -2.88 -7.53 3.13
C ALA A 21 -1.88 -7.16 2.01
N ASN A 22 -1.58 -8.08 1.08
CA ASN A 22 -0.73 -7.80 -0.08
C ASN A 22 -1.50 -7.17 -1.26
N PHE A 23 -2.82 -7.05 -1.18
CA PHE A 23 -3.62 -6.44 -2.23
C PHE A 23 -3.99 -5.00 -1.89
N ILE A 24 -3.73 -4.10 -2.83
CA ILE A 24 -4.30 -2.75 -2.85
C ILE A 24 -5.55 -2.80 -3.71
N VAL A 25 -6.65 -2.26 -3.19
CA VAL A 25 -7.95 -2.23 -3.84
C VAL A 25 -8.32 -0.77 -4.10
N ASN A 26 -8.83 -0.52 -5.30
CA ASN A 26 -9.43 0.75 -5.69
C ASN A 26 -10.93 0.71 -5.38
N GLN A 27 -11.44 1.68 -4.59
CA GLN A 27 -12.87 1.79 -4.24
C GLN A 27 -13.74 2.45 -5.33
N GLY A 28 -13.12 2.90 -6.44
CA GLY A 28 -13.79 3.37 -7.65
C GLY A 28 -13.07 4.52 -8.36
N ARG A 29 -12.41 5.40 -7.60
CA ARG A 29 -11.82 6.67 -8.05
C ARG A 29 -10.34 6.83 -7.67
N ALA A 30 -9.66 5.75 -7.26
CA ALA A 30 -8.27 5.86 -6.84
C ALA A 30 -7.38 6.23 -8.02
N SER A 31 -6.60 7.28 -7.85
CA SER A 31 -5.58 7.69 -8.81
C SER A 31 -4.29 6.87 -8.64
N ALA A 32 -3.41 6.91 -9.64
CA ALA A 32 -2.06 6.35 -9.51
C ALA A 32 -1.31 6.99 -8.33
N THR A 33 -1.52 8.28 -8.08
CA THR A 33 -0.93 9.01 -6.95
C THR A 33 -1.41 8.47 -5.60
N ASP A 34 -2.70 8.12 -5.48
CA ASP A 34 -3.24 7.49 -4.27
C ASP A 34 -2.58 6.14 -3.99
N VAL A 35 -2.44 5.31 -5.03
CA VAL A 35 -1.80 4.00 -4.93
C VAL A 35 -0.33 4.15 -4.53
N LEU A 36 0.42 5.05 -5.16
CA LEU A 36 1.83 5.31 -4.84
C LEU A 36 2.01 5.83 -3.40
N ALA A 37 1.14 6.75 -2.97
CA ALA A 37 1.15 7.27 -1.62
C ALA A 37 0.81 6.17 -0.59
N LEU A 38 -0.15 5.30 -0.90
CA LEU A 38 -0.48 4.15 -0.08
C LEU A 38 0.70 3.17 0.02
N ILE A 39 1.37 2.85 -1.08
CA ILE A 39 2.58 2.01 -1.08
C ILE A 39 3.66 2.61 -0.17
N LYS A 40 3.94 3.92 -0.31
CA LYS A 40 4.92 4.61 0.53
C LYS A 40 4.56 4.52 2.02
N LYS A 41 3.28 4.71 2.35
CA LYS A 41 2.74 4.58 3.72
C LYS A 41 2.90 3.17 4.26
N ILE A 42 2.55 2.13 3.50
CA ILE A 42 2.72 0.72 3.87
C ILE A 42 4.18 0.42 4.18
N ARG A 43 5.09 0.76 3.26
CA ARG A 43 6.53 0.49 3.41
C ARG A 43 7.11 1.15 4.66
N ALA A 44 6.78 2.43 4.90
CA ALA A 44 7.21 3.15 6.09
C ALA A 44 6.68 2.52 7.38
N GLN A 45 5.41 2.10 7.41
CA GLN A 45 4.83 1.48 8.60
C GLN A 45 5.38 0.09 8.88
N VAL A 46 5.60 -0.74 7.86
CA VAL A 46 6.24 -2.05 8.04
C VAL A 46 7.66 -1.89 8.55
N ALA A 47 8.46 -1.03 7.91
CA ALA A 47 9.82 -0.76 8.38
C ALA A 47 9.86 -0.28 9.83
N ARG A 48 8.95 0.61 10.23
CA ARG A 48 8.87 1.10 11.61
C ARG A 48 8.45 0.02 12.61
N LYS A 49 7.49 -0.84 12.24
CA LYS A 49 6.93 -1.85 13.17
C LYS A 49 7.77 -3.10 13.29
N THR A 50 8.43 -3.52 12.21
CA THR A 50 9.09 -4.82 12.14
C THR A 50 10.59 -4.72 11.83
N GLY A 51 11.11 -3.53 11.52
CA GLY A 51 12.49 -3.34 11.05
C GLY A 51 12.73 -3.82 9.61
N VAL A 52 11.73 -4.43 8.97
CA VAL A 52 11.86 -5.01 7.62
C VAL A 52 11.57 -3.96 6.55
N LYS A 53 12.50 -3.81 5.61
CA LYS A 53 12.28 -3.00 4.40
C LYS A 53 11.58 -3.85 3.35
N LEU A 54 10.39 -3.42 2.94
CA LEU A 54 9.68 -4.06 1.84
C LEU A 54 10.21 -3.57 0.49
N GLU A 55 10.40 -4.52 -0.42
CA GLU A 55 10.63 -4.27 -1.84
C GLU A 55 9.31 -4.30 -2.60
N LEU A 56 9.23 -3.51 -3.67
CA LEU A 56 8.04 -3.45 -4.51
C LEU A 56 8.22 -4.45 -5.66
N GLU A 57 7.37 -5.48 -5.72
CA GLU A 57 7.36 -6.45 -6.83
C GLU A 57 6.76 -5.86 -8.12
N LEU A 58 5.93 -4.82 -7.98
CA LEU A 58 5.26 -4.16 -9.10
C LEU A 58 6.22 -3.28 -9.89
N LYS A 59 6.11 -3.32 -11.21
CA LYS A 59 6.73 -2.33 -12.10
C LYS A 59 5.84 -1.11 -12.20
N LEU A 60 6.39 0.05 -11.88
CA LEU A 60 5.74 1.34 -12.11
C LEU A 60 5.99 1.76 -13.56
N VAL A 61 4.92 2.04 -14.30
CA VAL A 61 4.98 2.51 -15.69
C VAL A 61 4.24 3.84 -15.80
N GLY A 62 4.81 4.78 -16.55
CA GLY A 62 4.31 6.15 -16.68
C GLY A 62 5.33 7.20 -16.25
N GLN A 63 5.01 8.48 -16.47
CA GLN A 63 5.80 9.62 -16.05
C GLN A 63 5.22 10.20 -14.75
N ALA A 64 6.09 10.74 -13.90
CA ALA A 64 5.73 11.36 -12.63
C ALA A 64 5.13 12.76 -12.82
#